data_AF-A4YVI5-F1
#
_entry.id   AF-A4YVI5-F1
#
_cell.length_a   1.000
_cell.length_b   1.000
_cell.length_c   1.000
_cell.angle_alpha   90.00
_cell.angle_beta   90.00
_cell.angle_gamma   90.00
#
_symmetry.space_group_name_H-M   'P 1'
#
loop_
_entity.id
_entity.type
_entity.pdbx_description
1 polymer ?
#
loop_
_entity_poly.entity_id
_entity_poly.type
_entity_poly.pdbx_seq_one_letter_code
_entity_poly.pdbx_strand_id
1 'polypeptide(L)'
;MDRRVFNSSVLAGSLAGLLLPGAQAEQAPRSLGKPVIGLLVYPGMILLDLTGPLTVFNIMQADVRLIAASMTPVATDVGIAVAPTHSFDAAPAELDVLFVPGGLKGTVDGMNDARTLDFVASRGELARFVTSVCTGSLLLGAAGLLKGFNATSHWYVRDLLPLMGAKMVADRVVTDRNRVTAGGVTAGIDFGLALAAKLTGEDNAKRIQLLIEYDPQPPFAAGSPERAGADSANAVLTQRGPLIRQAEQAARAAGQRLGVP
;
A
#
# COMPACT_ATOMS: atom_id res chain seq x y z
N MET A 1 10.48 -33.46 -8.48
CA MET A 1 10.41 -33.54 -7.00
C MET A 1 8.98 -33.93 -6.64
N ASP A 2 8.77 -35.11 -6.06
CA ASP A 2 7.43 -35.71 -5.88
C ASP A 2 6.70 -35.10 -4.66
N ARG A 3 5.49 -34.58 -4.86
CA ARG A 3 4.71 -33.78 -3.90
C ARG A 3 4.13 -34.59 -2.71
N ARG A 4 4.46 -35.89 -2.59
CA ARG A 4 3.79 -36.83 -1.66
C ARG A 4 4.58 -37.22 -0.41
N VAL A 5 5.80 -36.72 -0.21
CA VAL A 5 6.62 -37.07 0.97
C VAL A 5 7.03 -35.81 1.70
N PHE A 6 6.12 -35.24 2.50
CA PHE A 6 6.49 -34.19 3.45
C PHE A 6 5.63 -34.28 4.71
N ASN A 7 6.01 -35.20 5.60
CA ASN A 7 5.70 -35.12 7.02
C ASN A 7 6.63 -36.05 7.79
N SER A 8 7.58 -35.47 8.54
CA SER A 8 7.99 -35.88 9.89
C SER A 8 9.35 -35.28 10.22
N SER A 9 9.40 -34.38 11.21
CA SER A 9 10.28 -34.46 12.39
C SER A 9 10.41 -33.08 13.05
N VAL A 10 9.77 -32.93 14.22
CA VAL A 10 10.01 -31.86 15.18
C VAL A 10 11.17 -32.30 16.08
N LEU A 11 12.13 -31.43 16.31
CA LEU A 11 13.06 -31.53 17.44
C LEU A 11 13.26 -30.14 18.05
N ALA A 12 12.86 -30.05 19.32
CA ALA A 12 13.00 -28.87 20.15
C ALA A 12 14.47 -28.70 20.60
N GLY A 13 14.95 -27.46 20.55
CA GLY A 13 16.20 -27.04 21.17
C GLY A 13 16.00 -25.69 21.83
N SER A 14 16.04 -25.68 23.17
CA SER A 14 16.01 -24.48 24.00
C SER A 14 17.43 -23.94 24.19
N LEU A 15 17.60 -22.63 24.11
CA LEU A 15 18.77 -21.92 24.64
C LEU A 15 18.35 -20.53 25.13
N ALA A 16 18.60 -20.33 26.43
CA ALA A 16 18.46 -19.07 27.14
C ALA A 16 19.67 -18.17 26.90
N GLY A 17 19.49 -16.84 26.95
CA GLY A 17 20.59 -15.94 27.28
C GLY A 17 20.48 -14.48 26.84
N LEU A 18 20.52 -13.61 27.86
CA LEU A 18 21.02 -12.22 27.93
C LEU A 18 20.16 -11.05 27.41
N LEU A 19 19.68 -10.25 28.38
CA LEU A 19 19.09 -8.93 28.24
C LEU A 19 20.18 -7.85 28.09
N LEU A 20 20.03 -6.98 27.09
CA LEU A 20 20.72 -5.69 26.98
C LEU A 20 19.68 -4.56 27.18
N PRO A 21 19.93 -3.56 28.05
CA PRO A 21 19.03 -2.41 28.18
C PRO A 21 19.39 -1.34 27.15
N GLY A 22 18.41 -0.92 26.33
CA GLY A 22 18.60 0.24 25.42
C GLY A 22 17.59 0.45 24.28
N ALA A 23 16.57 -0.39 24.10
CA ALA A 23 15.58 -0.17 23.05
C ALA A 23 14.42 0.72 23.54
N GLN A 24 14.22 1.86 22.86
CA GLN A 24 13.01 2.67 22.99
C GLN A 24 11.77 1.81 22.72
N ALA A 25 10.71 2.04 23.49
CA ALA A 25 9.53 1.19 23.56
C ALA A 25 8.93 0.86 22.19
N GLU A 26 9.22 -0.34 21.71
CA GLU A 26 8.43 -1.03 20.70
C GLU A 26 7.03 -1.18 21.31
N GLN A 27 6.02 -0.63 20.63
CA GLN A 27 4.64 -0.74 21.09
C GLN A 27 4.30 -2.22 21.32
N ALA A 28 3.85 -2.53 22.54
CA ALA A 28 3.49 -3.89 22.94
C ALA A 28 2.54 -4.53 21.90
N PRO A 29 2.69 -5.84 21.62
CA PRO A 29 1.91 -6.50 20.58
C PRO A 29 0.41 -6.42 20.90
N ARG A 30 -0.37 -5.78 20.01
CA ARG A 30 -1.83 -6.00 19.91
C ARG A 30 -2.09 -7.50 19.73
N SER A 31 -3.22 -7.96 20.26
CA SER A 31 -3.54 -9.36 20.58
C SER A 31 -3.30 -10.39 19.46
N LEU A 32 -3.18 -11.67 19.86
CA LEU A 32 -2.97 -12.90 19.09
C LEU A 32 -4.04 -13.22 17.99
N GLY A 33 -4.87 -12.25 17.59
CA GLY A 33 -5.92 -12.39 16.59
C GLY A 33 -5.44 -12.19 15.14
N LYS A 34 -6.32 -12.49 14.18
CA LYS A 34 -6.08 -12.21 12.75
C LYS A 34 -5.93 -10.69 12.53
N PRO A 35 -4.89 -10.22 11.81
CA PRO A 35 -4.72 -8.79 11.54
C PRO A 35 -5.94 -8.22 10.80
N VAL A 36 -6.46 -7.08 11.25
CA VAL A 36 -7.57 -6.37 10.60
C VAL A 36 -7.01 -5.37 9.57
N ILE A 37 -7.29 -5.60 8.29
CA ILE A 37 -6.72 -4.83 7.19
C ILE A 37 -7.85 -4.11 6.45
N GLY A 38 -7.88 -2.78 6.55
CA GLY A 38 -8.81 -1.93 5.82
C GLY A 38 -8.23 -1.48 4.49
N LEU A 39 -8.84 -1.92 3.39
CA LEU A 39 -8.47 -1.52 2.04
C LEU A 39 -9.49 -0.52 1.52
N LEU A 40 -9.03 0.69 1.20
CA LEU A 40 -9.87 1.72 0.61
C LEU A 40 -10.30 1.32 -0.80
N VAL A 41 -11.58 1.49 -1.10
CA VAL A 41 -12.21 1.24 -2.39
C VAL A 41 -12.86 2.54 -2.86
N TYR A 42 -12.46 3.01 -4.05
CA TYR A 42 -12.96 4.27 -4.62
C TYR A 42 -13.03 4.22 -6.16
N PRO A 43 -13.91 5.03 -6.79
CA PRO A 43 -14.10 4.99 -8.24
C PRO A 43 -12.80 5.25 -9.02
N GLY A 44 -12.55 4.47 -10.06
CA GLY A 44 -11.39 4.66 -10.94
C GLY A 44 -10.05 4.26 -10.31
N MET A 45 -10.07 3.55 -9.17
CA MET A 45 -8.88 2.86 -8.67
C MET A 45 -8.42 1.79 -9.68
N ILE A 46 -7.12 1.52 -9.73
CA ILE A 46 -6.59 0.37 -10.48
C ILE A 46 -6.96 -0.91 -9.71
N LEU A 47 -7.72 -1.80 -10.34
CA LEU A 47 -8.13 -3.05 -9.68
C LEU A 47 -6.93 -3.87 -9.19
N LEU A 48 -5.85 -3.92 -9.98
CA LEU A 48 -4.65 -4.69 -9.65
C LEU A 48 -3.87 -4.11 -8.44
N ASP A 49 -3.93 -2.80 -8.22
CA ASP A 49 -3.32 -2.19 -7.01
C ASP A 49 -4.00 -2.72 -5.75
N LEU A 50 -5.30 -3.02 -5.81
CA LEU A 50 -6.07 -3.63 -4.73
C LEU A 50 -5.85 -5.14 -4.66
N THR A 51 -6.04 -5.86 -5.78
CA THR A 51 -6.10 -7.32 -5.77
C THR A 51 -4.76 -8.01 -5.60
N GLY A 52 -3.66 -7.36 -6.02
CA GLY A 52 -2.29 -7.84 -5.78
C GLY A 52 -2.01 -8.10 -4.29
N PRO A 53 -2.02 -7.07 -3.42
CA PRO A 53 -1.84 -7.27 -1.99
C PRO A 53 -2.99 -8.03 -1.32
N LEU A 54 -4.24 -7.85 -1.77
CA LEU A 54 -5.39 -8.60 -1.26
C LEU A 54 -5.17 -10.12 -1.36
N THR A 55 -4.57 -10.60 -2.45
CA THR A 55 -4.22 -12.02 -2.62
C THR A 55 -3.31 -12.50 -1.47
N VAL A 56 -2.27 -11.72 -1.14
CA VAL A 56 -1.34 -12.04 -0.05
C VAL A 56 -2.04 -12.00 1.31
N PHE A 57 -2.84 -10.96 1.57
CA PHE A 57 -3.57 -10.80 2.83
C PHE A 57 -4.60 -11.91 3.06
N ASN A 58 -5.28 -12.36 2.01
CA ASN A 58 -6.22 -13.46 2.09
C ASN A 58 -5.53 -14.79 2.45
N ILE A 59 -4.36 -15.09 1.85
CA ILE A 59 -3.61 -16.32 2.16
C ILE A 59 -3.02 -16.26 3.57
N MET A 60 -2.62 -15.06 4.03
CA MET A 60 -2.25 -14.81 5.43
C MET A 60 -3.44 -14.98 6.40
N GLN A 61 -4.67 -15.16 5.90
CA GLN A 61 -5.90 -15.25 6.67
C GLN A 61 -6.19 -14.00 7.51
N ALA A 62 -5.84 -12.82 6.99
CA ALA A 62 -6.21 -11.55 7.58
C ALA A 62 -7.73 -11.33 7.58
N ASP A 63 -8.22 -10.52 8.50
CA ASP A 63 -9.58 -10.00 8.49
C ASP A 63 -9.63 -8.77 7.56
N VAL A 64 -9.96 -9.00 6.29
CA VAL A 64 -9.95 -7.98 5.25
C VAL A 64 -11.28 -7.21 5.23
N ARG A 65 -11.18 -5.89 5.23
CA ARG A 65 -12.30 -4.95 5.15
C ARG A 65 -12.15 -4.11 3.89
N LEU A 66 -13.01 -4.33 2.91
CA LEU A 66 -13.16 -3.44 1.74
C LEU A 66 -14.02 -2.25 2.14
N ILE A 67 -13.43 -1.06 2.21
CA ILE A 67 -14.06 0.13 2.79
C ILE A 67 -14.24 1.22 1.73
N ALA A 68 -15.46 1.71 1.55
CA ALA A 68 -15.79 2.76 0.59
C ALA A 68 -16.68 3.85 1.20
N ALA A 69 -16.98 4.91 0.45
CA ALA A 69 -17.84 6.00 0.92
C ALA A 69 -19.29 5.56 1.22
N SER A 70 -19.76 4.49 0.57
CA SER A 70 -21.06 3.86 0.79
C SER A 70 -20.97 2.35 0.50
N MET A 71 -22.07 1.62 0.66
CA MET A 71 -22.17 0.20 0.30
C MET A 71 -22.43 -0.05 -1.20
N THR A 72 -22.52 1.00 -2.01
CA THR A 72 -22.73 0.88 -3.46
C THR A 72 -21.50 0.25 -4.11
N PRO A 73 -21.65 -0.76 -4.99
CA PRO A 73 -20.53 -1.30 -5.76
C PRO A 73 -19.77 -0.22 -6.53
N VAL A 74 -18.44 -0.27 -6.47
CA VAL A 74 -17.56 0.78 -6.99
C VAL A 74 -16.82 0.29 -8.22
N ALA A 75 -16.98 0.99 -9.35
CA ALA A 75 -16.31 0.64 -10.60
C ALA A 75 -14.80 0.96 -10.55
N THR A 76 -13.99 0.01 -11.01
CA THR A 76 -12.53 0.15 -11.18
C THR A 76 -12.17 0.68 -12.56
N ASP A 77 -10.87 0.89 -12.80
CA ASP A 77 -10.31 1.29 -14.10
C ASP A 77 -10.67 0.36 -15.27
N VAL A 78 -10.92 -0.92 -14.98
CA VAL A 78 -11.31 -1.94 -15.96
C VAL A 78 -12.81 -2.23 -15.97
N GLY A 79 -13.63 -1.44 -15.28
CA GLY A 79 -15.09 -1.57 -15.25
C GLY A 79 -15.63 -2.72 -14.39
N ILE A 80 -14.77 -3.53 -13.77
CA ILE A 80 -15.18 -4.51 -12.77
C ILE A 80 -15.58 -3.76 -11.50
N ALA A 81 -16.80 -4.01 -11.00
CA ALA A 81 -17.28 -3.40 -9.78
C ALA A 81 -16.82 -4.20 -8.55
N VAL A 82 -16.29 -3.50 -7.55
CA VAL A 82 -15.95 -4.06 -6.23
C VAL A 82 -17.06 -3.73 -5.26
N ALA A 83 -17.65 -4.76 -4.65
CA ALA A 83 -18.65 -4.60 -3.60
C ALA A 83 -17.96 -4.27 -2.26
N PRO A 84 -18.22 -3.10 -1.64
CA PRO A 84 -17.70 -2.79 -0.31
C PRO A 84 -18.28 -3.72 0.75
N THR A 85 -17.49 -3.99 1.77
CA THR A 85 -17.94 -4.69 2.99
C THR A 85 -18.36 -3.70 4.08
N HIS A 86 -17.82 -2.48 4.05
CA HIS A 86 -18.07 -1.42 5.02
C HIS A 86 -18.14 -0.07 4.32
N SER A 87 -19.01 0.82 4.80
CA SER A 87 -18.94 2.25 4.50
C SER A 87 -17.93 2.95 5.42
N PHE A 88 -17.58 4.21 5.13
CA PHE A 88 -16.78 5.04 6.03
C PHE A 88 -17.36 5.13 7.44
N ASP A 89 -18.68 5.20 7.56
CA ASP A 89 -19.37 5.36 8.84
C ASP A 89 -19.42 4.05 9.64
N ALA A 90 -19.40 2.91 8.95
CA ALA A 90 -19.47 1.58 9.56
C ALA A 90 -18.10 0.90 9.73
N ALA A 91 -17.03 1.48 9.17
CA ALA A 91 -15.69 0.91 9.24
C ALA A 91 -15.11 1.02 10.67
N PRO A 92 -14.42 -0.02 11.17
CA PRO A 92 -13.75 0.02 12.47
C PRO A 92 -12.81 1.23 12.60
N ALA A 93 -12.74 1.83 13.79
CA ALA A 93 -11.87 2.97 14.05
C ALA A 93 -10.38 2.57 14.04
N GLU A 94 -10.06 1.43 14.66
CA GLU A 94 -8.70 0.88 14.70
C GLU A 94 -8.52 -0.19 13.61
N LEU A 95 -7.40 -0.12 12.91
CA LEU A 95 -6.97 -1.10 11.92
C LEU A 95 -5.53 -1.52 12.23
N ASP A 96 -5.18 -2.77 11.97
CA ASP A 96 -3.75 -3.14 11.95
C ASP A 96 -3.07 -2.56 10.72
N VAL A 97 -3.79 -2.47 9.60
CA VAL A 97 -3.29 -1.90 8.36
C VAL A 97 -4.39 -1.04 7.72
N LEU A 98 -4.09 0.23 7.48
CA LEU A 98 -4.80 1.05 6.50
C LEU A 98 -4.07 0.93 5.16
N PHE A 99 -4.79 0.57 4.11
CA PHE A 99 -4.26 0.41 2.76
C PHE A 99 -5.01 1.28 1.75
N VAL A 100 -4.28 2.03 0.93
CA VAL A 100 -4.82 2.88 -0.14
C VAL A 100 -4.25 2.44 -1.50
N PRO A 101 -5.09 1.90 -2.42
CA PRO A 101 -4.65 1.60 -3.78
C PRO A 101 -4.45 2.89 -4.60
N GLY A 102 -3.86 2.78 -5.79
CA GLY A 102 -3.75 3.88 -6.73
C GLY A 102 -4.82 3.86 -7.83
N GLY A 103 -4.55 4.61 -8.90
CA GLY A 103 -5.49 4.98 -9.97
C GLY A 103 -5.52 6.49 -10.10
N LEU A 104 -4.63 7.05 -10.92
CA LEU A 104 -4.29 8.48 -10.92
C LEU A 104 -5.52 9.40 -10.89
N LYS A 105 -6.53 9.15 -11.73
CA LYS A 105 -7.77 9.95 -11.74
C LYS A 105 -8.54 9.81 -10.42
N GLY A 106 -8.82 8.58 -9.97
CA GLY A 106 -9.54 8.33 -8.73
C GLY A 106 -8.78 8.83 -7.48
N THR A 107 -7.45 8.72 -7.48
CA THR A 107 -6.60 9.29 -6.43
C THR A 107 -6.76 10.81 -6.37
N VAL A 108 -6.69 11.50 -7.52
CA VAL A 108 -6.87 12.96 -7.57
C VAL A 108 -8.27 13.37 -7.11
N ASP A 109 -9.30 12.62 -7.49
CA ASP A 109 -10.66 12.87 -7.01
C ASP A 109 -10.74 12.72 -5.48
N GLY A 110 -10.14 11.66 -4.93
CA GLY A 110 -10.05 11.44 -3.48
C GLY A 110 -9.26 12.54 -2.75
N MET A 111 -8.20 13.10 -3.35
CA MET A 111 -7.43 14.21 -2.77
C MET A 111 -8.21 15.52 -2.70
N ASN A 112 -9.32 15.62 -3.44
CA ASN A 112 -10.22 16.76 -3.49
C ASN A 112 -11.56 16.48 -2.77
N ASP A 113 -11.79 15.27 -2.26
CA ASP A 113 -12.98 14.89 -1.51
C ASP A 113 -12.70 14.94 -0.01
N ALA A 114 -13.29 15.92 0.67
CA ALA A 114 -13.07 16.14 2.11
C ALA A 114 -13.44 14.90 2.94
N ARG A 115 -14.54 14.21 2.60
CA ARG A 115 -15.00 13.04 3.34
C ARG A 115 -14.01 11.87 3.25
N THR A 116 -13.42 11.65 2.08
CA THR A 116 -12.37 10.65 1.87
C THR A 116 -11.09 11.02 2.63
N LEU A 117 -10.67 12.28 2.58
CA LEU A 117 -9.49 12.74 3.33
C LEU A 117 -9.68 12.58 4.84
N ASP A 118 -10.81 12.99 5.39
CA ASP A 118 -11.13 12.87 6.81
C ASP A 118 -11.18 11.40 7.26
N PHE A 119 -11.76 10.54 6.44
CA PHE A 119 -11.77 9.10 6.69
C PHE A 119 -10.34 8.52 6.71
N VAL A 120 -9.54 8.80 5.68
CA VAL A 120 -8.17 8.30 5.56
C VAL A 120 -7.30 8.82 6.72
N ALA A 121 -7.39 10.11 7.05
CA ALA A 121 -6.65 10.72 8.15
C ALA A 121 -7.03 10.07 9.50
N SER A 122 -8.32 10.01 9.83
CA SER A 122 -8.80 9.47 11.12
C SER A 122 -8.42 8.00 11.32
N ARG A 123 -8.50 7.16 10.27
CA ARG A 123 -8.03 5.77 10.35
C ARG A 123 -6.52 5.66 10.39
N GLY A 124 -5.82 6.51 9.65
CA GLY A 124 -4.36 6.52 9.57
C GLY A 124 -3.68 6.94 10.87
N GLU A 125 -4.34 7.76 11.70
CA GLU A 125 -3.87 8.14 13.04
C GLU A 125 -3.87 6.95 14.02
N LEU A 126 -4.83 6.04 13.88
CA LEU A 126 -5.02 4.89 14.79
C LEU A 126 -4.46 3.57 14.24
N ALA A 127 -4.10 3.54 12.95
CA ALA A 127 -3.63 2.33 12.29
C ALA A 127 -2.22 1.94 12.74
N ARG A 128 -1.98 0.64 12.98
CA ARG A 128 -0.64 0.14 13.28
C ARG A 128 0.30 0.36 12.10
N PHE A 129 -0.14 0.12 10.86
CA PHE A 129 0.57 0.48 9.62
C PHE A 129 -0.30 1.34 8.70
N VAL A 130 0.30 2.38 8.12
CA VAL A 130 -0.31 3.22 7.08
C VAL A 130 0.37 2.93 5.75
N THR A 131 -0.39 2.45 4.78
CA THR A 131 0.18 1.81 3.60
C THR A 131 -0.51 2.18 2.30
N SER A 132 0.22 2.11 1.19
CA SER A 132 -0.34 2.37 -0.12
C SER A 132 0.47 1.72 -1.24
N VAL A 133 -0.16 1.56 -2.39
CA VAL A 133 0.48 1.20 -3.66
C VAL A 133 0.24 2.31 -4.68
N CYS A 134 1.20 2.49 -5.60
CA CYS A 134 1.07 3.35 -6.76
C CYS A 134 0.75 4.79 -6.35
N THR A 135 -0.23 5.42 -7.01
CA THR A 135 -0.65 6.80 -6.71
C THR A 135 -1.36 6.94 -5.36
N GLY A 136 -1.71 5.84 -4.68
CA GLY A 136 -2.36 5.88 -3.37
C GLY A 136 -1.55 6.63 -2.31
N SER A 137 -0.23 6.69 -2.45
CA SER A 137 0.63 7.50 -1.56
C SER A 137 0.39 9.01 -1.71
N LEU A 138 -0.09 9.48 -2.86
CA LEU A 138 -0.49 10.89 -3.00
C LEU A 138 -1.73 11.20 -2.16
N LEU A 139 -2.68 10.27 -2.08
CA LEU A 139 -3.87 10.42 -1.23
C LEU A 139 -3.50 10.38 0.26
N LEU A 140 -2.58 9.48 0.66
CA LEU A 140 -2.02 9.50 2.00
C LEU A 140 -1.29 10.82 2.32
N GLY A 141 -0.52 11.33 1.36
CA GLY A 141 0.14 12.63 1.45
C GLY A 141 -0.86 13.76 1.66
N ALA A 142 -1.93 13.77 0.87
CA ALA A 142 -2.98 14.79 0.96
C ALA A 142 -3.79 14.73 2.27
N ALA A 143 -3.90 13.55 2.87
CA ALA A 143 -4.46 13.34 4.20
C ALA A 143 -3.48 13.67 5.34
N GLY A 144 -2.27 14.18 5.03
CA GLY A 144 -1.28 14.58 6.02
C GLY A 144 -0.47 13.43 6.63
N LEU A 145 -0.67 12.20 6.17
CA LEU A 145 -0.11 11.00 6.82
C LEU A 145 1.36 10.71 6.47
N LEU A 146 1.95 11.46 5.54
CA LEU A 146 3.32 11.26 5.06
C LEU A 146 4.28 12.43 5.37
N LYS A 147 3.84 13.46 6.11
CA LYS A 147 4.70 14.61 6.46
C LYS A 147 5.94 14.15 7.25
N GLY A 148 7.12 14.35 6.69
CA GLY A 148 8.40 13.95 7.27
C GLY A 148 8.75 12.47 7.15
N PHE A 149 7.99 11.68 6.40
CA PHE A 149 8.26 10.26 6.15
C PHE A 149 8.90 10.04 4.78
N ASN A 150 9.79 9.05 4.68
CA ASN A 150 10.22 8.53 3.38
C ASN A 150 9.08 7.75 2.72
N ALA A 151 8.81 8.04 1.46
CA ALA A 151 7.75 7.39 0.70
C ALA A 151 8.08 7.30 -0.81
N THR A 152 7.48 6.32 -1.47
CA THR A 152 7.48 6.15 -2.93
C THR A 152 6.06 6.24 -3.49
N SER A 153 5.95 6.28 -4.81
CA SER A 153 4.67 6.28 -5.55
C SER A 153 4.88 5.67 -6.93
N HIS A 154 3.87 5.77 -7.80
CA HIS A 154 4.06 5.50 -9.21
C HIS A 154 5.14 6.43 -9.80
N TRP A 155 6.03 5.89 -10.65
CA TRP A 155 7.25 6.58 -11.10
C TRP A 155 6.98 7.95 -11.74
N TYR A 156 5.87 8.12 -12.47
CA TYR A 156 5.53 9.38 -13.14
C TYR A 156 5.00 10.48 -12.21
N VAL A 157 4.74 10.20 -10.92
CA VAL A 157 4.18 11.18 -9.96
C VAL A 157 4.86 11.17 -8.59
N ARG A 158 5.81 10.26 -8.32
CA ARG A 158 6.49 10.20 -7.01
C ARG A 158 7.19 11.50 -6.63
N ASP A 159 7.61 12.30 -7.60
CA ASP A 159 8.23 13.61 -7.40
C ASP A 159 7.25 14.68 -6.89
N LEU A 160 5.94 14.38 -6.84
CA LEU A 160 4.92 15.24 -6.23
C LEU A 160 4.79 15.04 -4.72
N LEU A 161 5.31 13.94 -4.16
CA LEU A 161 5.26 13.64 -2.72
C LEU A 161 5.85 14.77 -1.84
N PRO A 162 6.97 15.42 -2.20
CA PRO A 162 7.52 16.55 -1.43
C PRO A 162 6.58 17.74 -1.30
N LEU A 163 5.66 17.97 -2.25
CA LEU A 163 4.66 19.03 -2.17
C LEU A 163 3.71 18.86 -0.98
N MET A 164 3.63 17.64 -0.43
CA MET A 164 2.81 17.30 0.74
C MET A 164 3.68 16.93 1.95
N GLY A 165 4.97 17.27 1.92
CA GLY A 165 5.90 17.15 3.03
C GLY A 165 6.55 15.78 3.20
N ALA A 166 6.34 14.84 2.29
CA ALA A 166 7.03 13.55 2.28
C ALA A 166 8.43 13.65 1.65
N LYS A 167 9.33 12.73 2.02
CA LYS A 167 10.66 12.60 1.41
C LYS A 167 10.59 11.52 0.35
N MET A 168 10.71 11.89 -0.92
CA MET A 168 10.62 10.94 -2.03
C MET A 168 11.83 9.98 -2.04
N VAL A 169 11.56 8.68 -2.11
CA VAL A 169 12.55 7.62 -2.29
C VAL A 169 12.16 6.79 -3.52
N ALA A 170 13.14 6.54 -4.39
CA ALA A 170 12.94 5.94 -5.70
C ALA A 170 12.94 4.39 -5.71
N ASP A 171 12.54 3.75 -4.61
CA ASP A 171 12.52 2.29 -4.46
C ASP A 171 11.14 1.70 -4.77
N ARG A 172 11.13 0.38 -5.03
CA ARG A 172 9.91 -0.39 -5.33
C ARG A 172 8.97 -0.48 -4.13
N VAL A 173 9.52 -0.66 -2.93
CA VAL A 173 8.81 -0.66 -1.65
C VAL A 173 9.66 0.12 -0.66
N VAL A 174 9.08 1.13 -0.02
CA VAL A 174 9.73 2.00 0.97
C VAL A 174 9.02 1.79 2.30
N THR A 175 9.79 1.40 3.33
CA THR A 175 9.33 1.35 4.72
C THR A 175 10.03 2.45 5.51
N ASP A 176 9.26 3.30 6.17
CA ASP A 176 9.74 4.25 7.17
C ASP A 176 8.85 4.18 8.41
N ARG A 177 9.40 3.66 9.52
CA ARG A 177 8.66 3.37 10.76
C ARG A 177 7.43 2.50 10.44
N ASN A 178 6.23 3.07 10.57
CA ASN A 178 4.98 2.38 10.27
C ASN A 178 4.31 2.81 8.95
N ARG A 179 5.00 3.58 8.12
CA ARG A 179 4.58 3.89 6.75
C ARG A 179 5.22 2.91 5.79
N VAL A 180 4.41 2.21 5.00
CA VAL A 180 4.89 1.30 3.95
C VAL A 180 4.23 1.67 2.63
N THR A 181 4.99 2.28 1.74
CA THR A 181 4.50 2.71 0.42
C THR A 181 5.20 1.92 -0.68
N ALA A 182 4.50 1.64 -1.76
CA ALA A 182 5.03 0.89 -2.88
C ALA A 182 4.77 1.57 -4.21
N GLY A 183 5.62 1.26 -5.19
CA GLY A 183 5.60 1.83 -6.52
C GLY A 183 4.39 1.40 -7.36
N GLY A 184 4.53 1.44 -8.68
CA GLY A 184 3.42 1.22 -9.59
C GLY A 184 2.88 -0.22 -9.59
N VAL A 185 1.55 -0.33 -9.51
CA VAL A 185 0.73 -1.48 -9.89
C VAL A 185 1.18 -2.82 -9.34
N THR A 186 2.06 -3.53 -10.05
CA THR A 186 2.53 -4.86 -9.65
C THR A 186 3.39 -4.85 -8.39
N ALA A 187 3.88 -3.68 -7.96
CA ALA A 187 4.56 -3.51 -6.69
C ALA A 187 3.68 -3.91 -5.48
N GLY A 188 2.35 -3.96 -5.66
CA GLY A 188 1.42 -4.40 -4.63
C GLY A 188 1.63 -5.83 -4.14
N ILE A 189 2.12 -6.75 -4.98
CA ILE A 189 2.40 -8.13 -4.54
C ILE A 189 3.66 -8.17 -3.66
N ASP A 190 4.74 -7.51 -4.09
CA ASP A 190 5.98 -7.39 -3.30
C ASP A 190 5.73 -6.69 -1.96
N PHE A 191 4.93 -5.61 -1.99
CA PHE A 191 4.45 -4.93 -0.80
C PHE A 191 3.68 -5.87 0.13
N GLY A 192 2.73 -6.63 -0.42
CA GLY A 192 1.94 -7.59 0.35
C GLY A 192 2.83 -8.60 1.05
N LEU A 193 3.82 -9.16 0.36
CA LEU A 193 4.79 -10.12 0.93
C LEU A 193 5.67 -9.48 2.00
N ALA A 194 6.18 -8.26 1.75
CA ALA A 194 6.99 -7.53 2.72
C ALA A 194 6.19 -7.20 3.99
N LEU A 195 4.92 -6.84 3.86
CA LEU A 195 4.04 -6.57 5.01
C LEU A 195 3.66 -7.87 5.74
N ALA A 196 3.39 -8.95 5.01
CA ALA A 196 3.13 -10.26 5.61
C ALA A 196 4.31 -10.74 6.47
N ALA A 197 5.54 -10.49 6.04
CA ALA A 197 6.73 -10.80 6.84
C ALA A 197 6.75 -10.03 8.17
N LYS A 198 6.36 -8.75 8.16
CA LYS A 198 6.28 -7.91 9.37
C LYS A 198 5.14 -8.34 10.30
N LEU A 199 4.04 -8.84 9.77
CA LEU A 199 2.85 -9.21 10.54
C LEU A 199 2.90 -10.65 11.07
N THR A 200 3.53 -11.57 10.33
CA THR A 200 3.45 -13.02 10.60
C THR A 200 4.78 -13.76 10.55
N GLY A 201 5.89 -13.05 10.34
CA GLY A 201 7.24 -13.61 10.23
C GLY A 201 7.63 -13.98 8.80
N GLU A 202 8.94 -13.96 8.55
CA GLU A 202 9.54 -14.15 7.22
C GLU A 202 9.22 -15.52 6.61
N ASP A 203 9.24 -16.59 7.42
CA ASP A 203 8.93 -17.94 6.95
C ASP A 203 7.50 -18.05 6.41
N ASN A 204 6.53 -17.38 7.04
CA ASN A 204 5.16 -17.37 6.55
C ASN A 204 5.06 -16.60 5.23
N ALA A 205 5.74 -15.45 5.11
CA ALA A 205 5.78 -14.70 3.85
C ALA A 205 6.40 -15.51 2.70
N LYS A 206 7.49 -16.25 2.95
CA LYS A 206 8.10 -17.17 1.96
C LYS A 206 7.15 -18.30 1.56
N ARG A 207 6.39 -18.87 2.51
CA ARG A 207 5.35 -19.87 2.21
C ARG A 207 4.23 -19.27 1.37
N ILE A 208 3.78 -18.06 1.67
CA ILE A 208 2.77 -17.36 0.86
C ILE A 208 3.31 -17.15 -0.56
N GLN A 209 4.55 -16.65 -0.71
CA GLN A 209 5.21 -16.47 -2.00
C GLN A 209 5.21 -17.77 -2.82
N LEU A 210 5.55 -18.91 -2.20
CA LEU A 210 5.52 -20.22 -2.83
C LEU A 210 4.09 -20.66 -3.19
N LEU A 211 3.11 -20.44 -2.31
CA LEU A 211 1.70 -20.82 -2.54
C LEU A 211 1.08 -20.11 -3.74
N ILE A 212 1.45 -18.85 -3.99
CA ILE A 212 1.00 -18.09 -5.15
C ILE A 212 1.92 -18.22 -6.37
N GLU A 213 2.98 -19.03 -6.26
CA GLU A 213 4.00 -19.22 -7.30
C GLU A 213 4.55 -17.87 -7.82
N TYR A 214 4.82 -16.94 -6.89
CA TYR A 214 5.34 -15.62 -7.25
C TYR A 214 6.83 -15.70 -7.56
N ASP A 215 7.11 -16.16 -8.78
CA ASP A 215 8.41 -16.20 -9.46
C ASP A 215 8.28 -15.50 -10.83
N PRO A 216 8.22 -14.15 -10.85
CA PRO A 216 7.91 -13.42 -12.07
C PRO A 216 9.03 -13.55 -13.11
N GLN A 217 8.66 -13.91 -14.35
CA GLN A 217 9.54 -13.94 -15.52
C GLN A 217 9.02 -12.99 -16.61
N PRO A 218 9.20 -11.66 -16.48
CA PRO A 218 8.66 -10.70 -17.45
C PRO A 218 9.26 -10.91 -18.85
N PRO A 219 8.45 -10.89 -19.92
CA PRO A 219 8.94 -11.08 -21.29
C PRO A 219 9.75 -9.89 -21.84
N PHE A 220 9.73 -8.74 -21.14
CA PHE A 220 10.45 -7.53 -21.53
C PHE A 220 11.11 -6.86 -20.32
N ALA A 221 12.25 -6.21 -20.55
CA ALA A 221 12.96 -5.43 -19.54
C ALA A 221 12.51 -3.95 -19.52
N ALA A 222 11.21 -3.66 -19.54
CA ALA A 222 10.68 -2.29 -19.65
C ALA A 222 9.86 -1.82 -18.43
N GLY A 223 10.04 -2.48 -17.28
CA GLY A 223 9.23 -2.22 -16.06
C GLY A 223 9.62 -0.98 -15.25
N SER A 224 10.62 -0.20 -15.68
CA SER A 224 11.02 1.07 -15.05
C SER A 224 11.46 2.06 -16.13
N PRO A 225 11.37 3.38 -15.92
CA PRO A 225 11.74 4.37 -16.94
C PRO A 225 13.21 4.23 -17.37
N GLU A 226 14.11 3.85 -16.46
CA GLU A 226 15.54 3.66 -16.75
C GLU A 226 15.78 2.48 -17.69
N ARG A 227 15.02 1.39 -17.54
CA ARG A 227 15.18 0.19 -18.39
C ARG A 227 14.37 0.27 -19.68
N ALA A 228 13.24 0.99 -19.68
CA ALA A 228 12.42 1.20 -20.87
C ALA A 228 13.05 2.16 -21.89
N GLY A 229 13.98 3.01 -21.44
CA GLY A 229 14.64 4.04 -22.25
C GLY A 229 13.85 5.35 -22.30
N ALA A 230 14.57 6.44 -22.60
CA ALA A 230 14.05 7.80 -22.55
C ALA A 230 12.86 8.03 -23.47
N ASP A 231 12.89 7.49 -24.70
CA ASP A 231 11.81 7.67 -25.67
C ASP A 231 10.50 7.04 -25.18
N SER A 232 10.55 5.79 -24.71
CA SER A 232 9.41 5.09 -24.13
C SER A 232 8.86 5.84 -22.91
N ALA A 233 9.75 6.28 -22.01
CA ALA A 233 9.35 7.02 -20.82
C ALA A 233 8.68 8.36 -21.19
N ASN A 234 9.26 9.11 -22.14
CA ASN A 234 8.73 10.39 -22.62
C ASN A 234 7.38 10.23 -23.32
N ALA A 235 7.18 9.15 -24.07
CA ALA A 235 5.89 8.84 -24.68
C ALA A 235 4.80 8.64 -23.61
N VAL A 236 5.11 7.88 -22.54
CA VAL A 236 4.18 7.70 -21.41
C VAL A 236 3.90 9.02 -20.69
N LEU A 237 4.93 9.82 -20.41
CA LEU A 237 4.77 11.13 -19.76
C LEU A 237 3.92 12.08 -20.60
N THR A 238 4.12 12.10 -21.91
CA THR A 238 3.32 12.92 -22.85
C THR A 238 1.86 12.49 -22.82
N GLN A 239 1.59 11.18 -22.92
CA GLN A 239 0.24 10.63 -22.88
C GLN A 239 -0.46 10.93 -21.55
N ARG A 240 0.26 10.86 -20.42
CA ARG A 240 -0.28 11.06 -19.08
C ARG A 240 -0.28 12.52 -18.62
N GLY A 241 0.37 13.42 -19.35
CA GLY A 241 0.63 14.80 -18.98
C GLY A 241 -0.58 15.57 -18.42
N PRO A 242 -1.79 15.51 -19.04
CA PRO A 242 -2.97 16.17 -18.50
C PRO A 242 -3.33 15.72 -17.08
N LEU A 243 -3.30 14.42 -16.79
CA LEU A 243 -3.60 13.89 -15.46
C LEU A 243 -2.47 14.15 -14.46
N ILE A 244 -1.21 14.13 -14.89
CA ILE A 244 -0.07 14.49 -14.04
C ILE A 244 -0.19 15.94 -13.57
N ARG A 245 -0.59 16.88 -14.44
CA ARG A 245 -0.84 18.27 -14.06
C ARG A 245 -1.97 18.43 -13.06
N GLN A 246 -3.05 17.65 -13.20
CA GLN A 246 -4.13 17.64 -12.21
C GLN A 246 -3.65 17.11 -10.84
N ALA A 247 -2.83 16.06 -10.84
CA ALA A 247 -2.24 15.53 -9.62
C ALA A 247 -1.29 16.53 -8.96
N GLU A 248 -0.49 17.26 -9.74
CA GLU A 248 0.36 18.32 -9.22
C GLU A 248 -0.47 19.45 -8.58
N GLN A 249 -1.54 19.90 -9.24
CA GLN A 249 -2.44 20.92 -8.69
C GLN A 249 -3.08 20.46 -7.37
N ALA A 250 -3.58 19.22 -7.32
CA ALA A 250 -4.15 18.64 -6.12
C ALA A 250 -3.11 18.51 -4.98
N ALA A 251 -1.89 18.09 -5.31
CA ALA A 251 -0.79 17.98 -4.34
C ALA A 251 -0.38 19.34 -3.77
N ARG A 252 -0.28 20.38 -4.61
CA ARG A 252 -0.01 21.76 -4.16
C ARG A 252 -1.12 22.29 -3.24
N ALA A 253 -2.38 22.09 -3.64
CA ALA A 253 -3.52 22.50 -2.82
C ALA A 253 -3.52 21.77 -1.46
N ALA A 254 -3.20 20.48 -1.45
CA ALA A 254 -3.07 19.71 -0.21
C ALA A 254 -1.90 20.20 0.66
N GLY A 255 -0.74 20.47 0.06
CA GLY A 255 0.43 21.04 0.74
C GLY A 255 0.10 22.36 1.46
N GLN A 256 -0.63 23.26 0.78
CA GLN A 256 -1.11 24.51 1.36
C GLN A 256 -2.04 24.26 2.56
N ARG A 257 -3.01 23.34 2.45
CA ARG A 257 -3.88 22.98 3.58
C ARG A 257 -3.11 22.42 4.77
N LEU A 258 -2.02 21.69 4.53
CA LEU A 258 -1.20 21.02 5.54
C LEU A 258 -0.07 21.91 6.12
N GLY A 259 0.05 23.15 5.66
CA GLY A 259 1.14 24.06 6.05
C GLY A 259 2.51 23.47 5.73
N VAL A 260 2.65 22.84 4.55
CA VAL A 260 3.96 22.42 4.02
C VAL A 260 4.58 23.65 3.35
N PRO A 261 5.82 24.04 3.72
CA PRO A 261 6.52 25.19 3.13
C PRO A 261 6.71 25.11 1.62
#